data_AF-A0A932T907-F1
#
_entry.id   AF-A0A932T907-F1
#
_cell.length_a   1.000
_cell.length_b   1.000
_cell.length_c   1.000
_cell.angle_alpha   90.00
_cell.angle_beta   90.00
_cell.angle_gamma   90.00
#
_symmetry.space_group_name_H-M   'P 1'
#
loop_
_entity.id
_entity.type
_entity.pdbx_description
1 polymer ?
#
loop_
_entity_poly.entity_id
_entity_poly.type
_entity_poly.pdbx_seq_one_letter_code
_entity_poly.pdbx_strand_id
1 'polypeptide(L)'
;MTITRSTLPDNSLLNQTNKKYDYVDSFQGVVVARENTLNSTAMGKAFFSSAPKWVASLMGCRNKIVAIFGLKTSNTTVNRQRALDTFKCEKGEQLGLFKIFDKTENEIILGSL
;
A
#
# COMPACT_ATOMS: atom_id res chain seq x y z
N MET A 1 1.53 15.25 -13.26
CA MET A 1 1.01 13.91 -13.61
C MET A 1 -0.50 14.02 -13.66
N THR A 2 -1.12 13.64 -14.78
CA THR A 2 -2.58 13.63 -14.91
C THR A 2 -3.09 12.29 -14.40
N ILE A 3 -4.02 12.32 -13.46
CA ILE A 3 -4.71 11.14 -12.94
C ILE A 3 -6.14 11.19 -13.46
N THR A 4 -6.61 10.08 -14.03
CA THR A 4 -7.98 9.95 -14.52
C THR A 4 -8.67 8.80 -13.82
N ARG A 5 -9.98 8.93 -13.59
CA ARG A 5 -10.79 7.82 -13.10
C ARG A 5 -10.83 6.71 -14.14
N SER A 6 -10.80 5.47 -13.68
CA SER A 6 -10.85 4.26 -14.50
C SER A 6 -11.76 3.21 -13.85
N THR A 7 -12.01 2.10 -14.55
CA THR A 7 -12.61 0.90 -13.97
C THR A 7 -11.53 0.00 -13.37
N LEU A 8 -11.93 -1.04 -12.64
CA LEU A 8 -10.99 -2.07 -12.22
C LEU A 8 -10.41 -2.76 -13.48
N PRO A 9 -9.08 -2.96 -13.60
CA PRO A 9 -8.50 -3.60 -14.76
C PRO A 9 -9.01 -5.03 -14.94
N ASP A 10 -9.33 -5.41 -16.18
CA ASP A 10 -9.94 -6.72 -16.45
C ASP A 10 -9.05 -7.90 -16.04
N ASN A 11 -7.73 -7.73 -16.18
CA ASN A 11 -6.71 -8.70 -15.83
C ASN A 11 -6.25 -8.65 -14.37
N SER A 12 -6.83 -7.78 -13.53
CA SER A 12 -6.52 -7.69 -12.11
C SER A 12 -6.91 -8.98 -11.39
N LEU A 13 -6.07 -9.42 -10.44
CA LEU A 13 -6.38 -10.50 -9.50
C LEU A 13 -7.69 -10.25 -8.73
N LEU A 14 -8.06 -8.98 -8.52
CA LEU A 14 -9.32 -8.60 -7.87
C LEU A 14 -10.54 -8.85 -8.78
N ASN A 15 -10.35 -8.88 -10.10
CA ASN A 15 -11.44 -9.11 -11.05
C ASN A 15 -11.65 -10.60 -11.39
N GLN A 16 -10.65 -11.46 -11.13
CA GLN A 16 -10.68 -12.88 -11.52
C GLN A 16 -11.69 -13.74 -10.74
N THR A 17 -12.19 -13.28 -9.61
CA THR A 17 -13.02 -14.10 -8.70
C THR A 17 -14.53 -14.03 -8.99
N ASN A 18 -14.96 -13.35 -10.07
CA ASN A 18 -16.38 -13.01 -10.32
C ASN A 18 -17.08 -12.35 -9.11
N LYS A 19 -16.29 -11.83 -8.18
CA LYS A 19 -16.79 -11.23 -6.95
C LYS A 19 -17.29 -9.83 -7.28
N LYS A 20 -18.56 -9.58 -6.96
CA LYS A 20 -19.10 -8.22 -6.97
C LYS A 20 -18.70 -7.54 -5.67
N TYR A 21 -18.10 -6.37 -5.80
CA TYR A 21 -17.76 -5.51 -4.67
C TYR A 21 -18.84 -4.44 -4.55
N ASP A 22 -19.28 -4.17 -3.33
CA ASP A 22 -20.27 -3.11 -3.07
C ASP A 22 -19.69 -1.72 -3.39
N TYR A 23 -18.36 -1.56 -3.26
CA TYR A 23 -17.65 -0.32 -3.55
C TYR A 23 -16.35 -0.60 -4.30
N VAL A 24 -16.16 0.11 -5.42
CA VAL A 24 -14.93 0.10 -6.21
C VAL A 24 -14.59 1.53 -6.61
N ASP A 25 -13.37 1.95 -6.34
CA ASP A 25 -12.80 3.18 -6.88
C ASP A 25 -11.46 2.85 -7.52
N SER A 26 -11.25 3.35 -8.74
CA SER A 26 -10.09 3.03 -9.56
C SER A 26 -9.62 4.27 -10.28
N PHE A 27 -8.30 4.46 -10.29
CA PHE A 27 -7.63 5.57 -10.92
C PHE A 27 -6.41 5.06 -11.67
N GLN A 28 -6.11 5.73 -12.78
CA GLN A 28 -4.93 5.46 -13.58
C GLN A 28 -4.15 6.74 -13.83
N GLY A 29 -2.84 6.58 -14.01
CA GLY A 29 -1.96 7.64 -14.46
C GLY A 29 -0.73 7.04 -15.12
N VAL A 30 -0.14 7.79 -16.05
CA VAL A 30 1.04 7.34 -16.79
C VAL A 30 2.29 7.86 -16.09
N VAL A 31 3.21 6.93 -15.79
CA VAL A 31 4.54 7.23 -15.25
C VAL A 31 5.57 6.88 -16.31
N VAL A 32 6.36 7.86 -16.73
CA VAL A 32 7.49 7.66 -17.63
C VAL A 32 8.76 7.54 -16.78
N ALA A 33 9.26 6.32 -16.62
CA ALA A 33 10.57 6.10 -16.03
C ALA A 33 11.66 6.18 -17.11
N ARG A 34 12.82 6.73 -16.74
CA ARG A 34 13.98 6.82 -17.63
C ARG A 34 14.65 5.46 -17.89
N GLU A 35 14.38 4.48 -17.05
CA GLU A 35 14.94 3.12 -17.10
C GLU A 35 13.82 2.09 -16.94
N ASN A 36 14.04 0.86 -17.44
CA ASN A 36 13.08 -0.24 -17.38
C ASN A 36 12.99 -0.89 -15.98
N THR A 37 13.05 -0.09 -14.92
CA THR A 37 13.12 -0.52 -13.52
C THR A 37 11.76 -0.52 -12.83
N LEU A 38 10.70 -0.14 -13.53
CA LEU A 38 9.33 -0.18 -13.02
C LEU A 38 8.80 -1.61 -13.04
N ASN A 39 8.78 -2.24 -11.87
CA ASN A 39 8.05 -3.46 -11.62
C ASN A 39 7.09 -3.25 -10.43
N SER A 40 6.23 -4.23 -10.17
CA SER A 40 5.28 -4.16 -9.06
C SER A 40 5.96 -3.85 -7.71
N THR A 41 7.14 -4.44 -7.45
CA THR A 41 7.91 -4.20 -6.22
C THR A 41 8.34 -2.74 -6.07
N ALA A 42 8.86 -2.13 -7.14
CA ALA A 42 9.26 -0.72 -7.17
C ALA A 42 8.05 0.19 -6.88
N MET A 43 6.89 -0.11 -7.49
CA MET A 43 5.64 0.62 -7.25
C MET A 43 5.15 0.44 -5.81
N GLY A 44 5.22 -0.77 -5.25
CA GLY A 44 4.87 -1.04 -3.86
C GLY A 44 5.76 -0.25 -2.89
N LYS A 45 7.07 -0.23 -3.09
CA LYS A 45 8.00 0.58 -2.28
C LYS A 45 7.70 2.07 -2.39
N ALA A 46 7.43 2.56 -3.61
CA ALA A 46 7.06 3.95 -3.85
C ALA A 46 5.76 4.34 -3.12
N PHE A 47 4.75 3.47 -3.09
CA PHE A 47 3.52 3.70 -2.34
C PHE A 47 3.80 3.95 -0.85
N PHE A 48 4.64 3.12 -0.22
CA PHE A 48 4.96 3.28 1.19
C PHE A 48 5.90 4.46 1.49
N SER A 49 6.77 4.86 0.55
CA SER A 49 7.68 6.01 0.74
C SER A 49 7.05 7.36 0.42
N SER A 50 5.95 7.39 -0.33
CA SER A 50 5.30 8.64 -0.77
C SER A 50 4.37 9.29 0.27
N ALA A 51 4.16 8.64 1.42
CA ALA A 51 3.30 9.17 2.46
C ALA A 51 3.88 10.48 3.06
N PRO A 52 3.13 11.59 3.12
CA PRO A 52 3.60 12.83 3.72
C PRO A 52 3.97 12.65 5.21
N LYS A 53 5.02 13.34 5.66
CA LYS A 53 5.51 13.24 7.05
C LYS A 53 4.44 13.57 8.10
N TRP A 54 3.53 14.49 7.81
CA TRP A 54 2.44 14.86 8.71
C TRP A 54 1.46 13.70 8.97
N VAL A 55 1.29 12.78 8.01
CA VAL A 55 0.44 11.59 8.19
C VAL A 55 1.01 10.72 9.30
N ALA A 56 2.34 10.55 9.36
CA ALA A 56 2.99 9.83 10.46
C ALA A 56 2.75 10.50 11.82
N SER A 57 2.79 11.83 11.87
CA SER A 57 2.48 12.60 13.09
C SER A 57 1.02 12.40 13.54
N LEU A 58 0.06 12.42 12.62
CA LEU A 58 -1.36 12.17 12.94
C LEU A 58 -1.60 10.74 13.40
N MET A 59 -0.96 9.75 12.78
CA MET A 59 -1.06 8.35 13.23
C MET A 59 -0.49 8.18 14.64
N GLY A 60 0.59 8.88 14.97
CA GLY A 60 1.12 8.94 16.33
C GLY A 60 0.14 9.58 17.32
N CYS A 61 -0.51 10.68 16.93
CA CYS A 61 -1.55 11.33 17.73
C CYS A 61 -2.74 10.39 17.99
N ARG A 62 -3.29 9.79 16.93
CA ARG A 62 -4.35 8.76 17.02
C ARG A 62 -3.95 7.66 18.00
N ASN A 63 -2.75 7.11 17.84
CA ASN A 63 -2.28 6.01 18.69
C ASN A 63 -2.23 6.41 20.16
N LYS A 64 -1.79 7.63 20.50
CA LYS A 64 -1.81 8.13 21.88
C LYS A 64 -3.22 8.24 22.45
N ILE A 65 -4.17 8.75 21.66
CA ILE A 65 -5.57 8.89 22.08
C ILE A 65 -6.19 7.50 22.33
N VAL A 66 -6.05 6.59 21.36
CA VAL A 66 -6.68 5.26 21.42
C VAL A 66 -6.00 4.31 22.39
N ALA A 67 -4.73 4.54 22.74
CA ALA A 67 -4.02 3.76 23.75
C ALA A 67 -4.65 3.87 25.15
N ILE A 68 -5.22 5.04 25.48
CA ILE A 68 -5.96 5.24 26.74
C ILE A 68 -7.18 4.32 26.82
N PHE A 69 -7.77 3.99 25.67
CA PHE A 69 -8.92 3.10 25.56
C PHE A 69 -8.53 1.63 25.34
N GLY A 70 -7.25 1.27 25.46
CA GLY A 70 -6.78 -0.12 25.33
C GLY A 70 -6.85 -0.69 23.90
N LEU A 71 -6.99 0.15 22.87
CA LEU A 71 -7.04 -0.30 21.48
C LEU A 71 -5.63 -0.64 20.97
N LYS A 72 -5.53 -1.70 20.16
CA LYS A 72 -4.27 -2.11 19.53
C LYS A 72 -3.69 -0.96 18.70
N THR A 73 -2.47 -0.54 19.05
CA THR A 73 -1.68 0.41 18.29
C THR A 73 -0.53 -0.29 17.59
N SER A 74 -0.19 0.15 16.38
CA SER A 74 1.04 -0.29 15.74
C SER A 74 2.20 0.46 16.40
N ASN A 75 3.16 -0.25 17.00
CA ASN A 75 4.39 0.34 17.55
C ASN A 75 5.28 0.79 16.37
N THR A 76 5.11 2.02 15.88
CA THR A 76 5.64 2.45 14.57
C THR A 76 6.82 3.44 14.62
N THR A 77 7.60 3.49 15.69
CA THR A 77 8.64 4.53 15.80
C THR A 77 10.06 4.04 15.54
N VAL A 78 10.35 2.75 15.69
CA VAL A 78 11.74 2.28 15.51
C VAL A 78 11.89 1.67 14.13
N ASN A 79 12.32 2.52 13.20
CA ASN A 79 12.96 2.18 11.93
C ASN A 79 12.08 1.85 10.71
N ARG A 80 11.11 2.72 10.40
CA ARG A 80 10.35 2.65 9.13
C ARG A 80 11.25 2.61 7.89
N GLN A 81 12.37 3.32 7.89
CA GLN A 81 13.32 3.29 6.78
C GLN A 81 13.99 1.92 6.64
N ARG A 82 14.56 1.37 7.72
CA ARG A 82 15.11 -0.01 7.66
C ARG A 82 14.07 -1.04 7.28
N ALA A 83 12.84 -0.91 7.80
CA ALA A 83 11.74 -1.80 7.45
C ALA A 83 11.44 -1.74 5.95
N LEU A 84 11.40 -0.54 5.34
CA LEU A 84 11.26 -0.33 3.90
C LEU A 84 12.43 -0.92 3.10
N ASP A 85 13.65 -0.76 3.59
CA ASP A 85 14.85 -1.25 2.91
C ASP A 85 14.86 -2.79 2.87
N THR A 86 14.45 -3.44 3.95
CA THR A 86 14.33 -4.91 4.05
C THR A 86 13.07 -5.50 3.41
N PHE A 87 12.05 -4.67 3.16
CA PHE A 87 10.78 -5.11 2.60
C PHE A 87 10.96 -5.55 1.16
N LYS A 88 10.57 -6.79 0.84
CA LYS A 88 10.68 -7.37 -0.50
C LYS A 88 9.36 -7.30 -1.27
N CYS A 89 8.30 -6.84 -0.61
CA CYS A 89 6.93 -6.82 -1.11
C CYS A 89 6.46 -8.25 -1.46
N GLU A 90 6.84 -9.26 -0.69
CA GLU A 90 6.44 -10.65 -0.98
C GLU A 90 5.12 -11.01 -0.30
N LYS A 91 4.39 -11.96 -0.88
CA LYS A 91 3.12 -12.44 -0.32
C LYS A 91 3.30 -12.88 1.13
N GLY A 92 2.46 -12.36 2.02
CA GLY A 92 2.52 -12.61 3.45
C GLY A 92 3.36 -11.61 4.25
N GLU A 93 4.25 -10.82 3.61
CA GLU A 93 4.95 -9.74 4.29
C GLU A 93 3.99 -8.63 4.73
N GLN A 94 4.35 -7.91 5.78
CA GLN A 94 3.57 -6.80 6.33
C GLN A 94 4.46 -5.60 6.60
N LEU A 95 4.00 -4.42 6.19
CA LEU A 95 4.64 -3.14 6.49
C LEU A 95 3.62 -2.16 7.05
N GLY A 96 3.77 -1.84 8.34
CA GLY A 96 2.79 -1.05 9.07
C GLY A 96 1.45 -1.79 9.17
N LEU A 97 0.36 -1.15 8.74
CA LEU A 97 -0.98 -1.73 8.76
C LEU A 97 -1.30 -2.58 7.52
N PHE A 98 -0.43 -2.58 6.51
CA PHE A 98 -0.72 -3.22 5.23
C PHE A 98 0.04 -4.55 5.12
N LYS A 99 -0.71 -5.62 4.86
CA LYS A 99 -0.20 -6.94 4.50
C LYS A 99 -0.29 -7.14 3.00
N ILE A 100 0.71 -7.79 2.41
CA ILE A 100 0.68 -8.23 1.01
C ILE A 100 -0.12 -9.54 0.93
N PHE A 101 -1.27 -9.49 0.28
CA PHE A 101 -2.12 -10.65 0.04
C PHE A 101 -1.71 -11.41 -1.21
N ASP A 102 -1.29 -10.70 -2.24
CA ASP A 102 -0.82 -11.31 -3.49
C ASP A 102 0.08 -10.36 -4.29
N LYS A 103 0.84 -10.94 -5.23
CA LYS A 103 1.78 -10.22 -6.09
C LYS A 103 1.98 -10.94 -7.41
N THR A 104 1.98 -10.16 -8.48
CA THR A 104 2.43 -10.55 -9.82
C THR A 104 3.52 -9.58 -10.30
N GLU A 105 4.01 -9.74 -11.53
CA GLU A 105 4.93 -8.79 -12.14
C GLU A 105 4.33 -7.37 -12.27
N ASN A 106 3.01 -7.31 -12.50
CA ASN A 106 2.29 -6.06 -12.83
C ASN A 106 1.34 -5.57 -11.73
N GLU A 107 1.14 -6.33 -10.66
CA GLU A 107 0.14 -6.03 -9.64
C GLU A 107 0.61 -6.44 -8.24
N ILE A 108 0.27 -5.63 -7.23
CA ILE A 108 0.38 -5.99 -5.81
C ILE A 108 -0.98 -5.76 -5.16
N ILE A 109 -1.46 -6.77 -4.44
CA ILE A 109 -2.66 -6.67 -3.61
C ILE A 109 -2.23 -6.49 -2.16
N LEU A 110 -2.58 -5.34 -1.60
CA LEU A 110 -2.28 -4.99 -0.22
C LEU A 110 -3.56 -4.55 0.51
N GLY A 111 -3.63 -4.82 1.81
CA GLY A 111 -4.76 -4.40 2.63
C GLY A 111 -4.48 -4.56 4.13
N SER A 112 -5.39 -4.03 4.95
CA SER A 112 -5.33 -4.18 6.41
C SER A 112 -6.16 -5.38 6.88
N LEU A 113 -5.64 -6.11 7.87
CA LEU A 113 -6.38 -7.12 8.62
C LEU A 113 -7.20 -6.49 9.76
#